data_AF-A0A422PU45-F1
#
_entry.id   AF-A0A422PU45-F1
#
_cell.length_a   1.000
_cell.length_b   1.000
_cell.length_c   1.000
_cell.angle_alpha   90.00
_cell.angle_beta   90.00
_cell.angle_gamma   90.00
#
_symmetry.space_group_name_H-M   'P 1'
#
loop_
_entity.id
_entity.type
_entity.pdbx_description
1 polymer ?
#
loop_
_entity_poly.entity_id
_entity_poly.type
_entity_poly.pdbx_seq_one_letter_code
_entity_poly.pdbx_strand_id
1 'polypeptide(L)'
;MGVDLTGVQKKKRVVRHHTYSTNPYIKLLIKLYKFLAQRTNSAFNKLVHQRLLKSRNNRAPVSLSRIAVCMRRKSVWLEKGKKAPIAVVVGDVLDDVRMIR
;
A
#
# COMPACT_ATOMS: atom_id res chain seq x y z
N MET A 1 43.25 8.38 5.55
CA MET A 1 43.17 7.67 4.25
C MET A 1 41.91 8.14 3.54
N GLY A 2 42.01 8.65 2.31
CA GLY A 2 40.85 9.08 1.51
C GLY A 2 40.37 7.92 0.63
N VAL A 3 39.08 7.59 0.71
CA VAL A 3 38.45 6.55 -0.12
C VAL A 3 37.80 7.22 -1.33
N ASP A 4 38.01 6.68 -2.52
CA ASP A 4 37.33 7.16 -3.72
C ASP A 4 35.83 6.84 -3.66
N LEU A 5 35.00 7.86 -3.88
CA LEU A 5 33.54 7.79 -3.85
C LEU A 5 32.90 7.96 -5.24
N THR A 6 33.69 7.85 -6.32
CA THR A 6 33.20 7.91 -7.69
C THR A 6 31.99 7.00 -7.89
N GLY A 7 30.87 7.59 -8.35
CA GLY A 7 29.62 6.87 -8.58
C GLY A 7 28.82 6.43 -7.33
N VAL A 8 29.36 6.52 -6.11
CA VAL A 8 28.65 6.13 -4.88
C VAL A 8 27.40 6.99 -4.65
N GLN A 9 27.50 8.29 -4.87
CA GLN A 9 26.38 9.22 -4.73
C GLN A 9 25.23 8.88 -5.71
N LYS A 10 25.55 8.39 -6.92
CA LYS A 10 24.55 8.02 -7.94
C LYS A 10 23.74 6.77 -7.55
N LYS A 11 24.26 5.93 -6.65
CA LYS A 11 23.55 4.74 -6.14
C LYS A 11 22.52 5.06 -5.05
N LYS A 12 22.55 6.28 -4.49
CA LYS A 12 21.61 6.67 -3.42
C LYS A 12 20.18 6.74 -3.98
N ARG A 13 19.26 6.05 -3.31
CA ARG A 13 17.84 6.07 -3.65
C ARG A 13 17.10 7.07 -2.77
N VAL A 14 16.22 7.85 -3.37
CA VAL A 14 15.33 8.75 -2.63
C VAL A 14 14.11 7.96 -2.16
N VAL A 15 14.03 7.72 -0.86
CA VAL A 15 12.91 6.99 -0.23
C VAL A 15 12.25 7.89 0.80
N ARG A 16 10.92 7.86 0.86
CA ARG A 16 10.16 8.61 1.86
C ARG A 16 10.13 7.84 3.18
N HIS A 17 10.68 8.45 4.23
CA HIS A 17 10.68 7.89 5.59
C HIS A 17 9.57 8.46 6.49
N HIS A 18 8.95 9.58 6.08
CA HIS A 18 7.83 10.21 6.77
C HIS A 18 6.78 10.70 5.77
N THR A 19 5.54 10.88 6.25
CA THR A 19 4.46 11.44 5.44
C THR A 19 4.52 12.97 5.46
N TYR A 20 4.16 13.62 4.35
CA TYR A 20 3.94 15.07 4.32
C TYR A 20 2.48 15.44 4.60
N SER A 21 1.62 14.44 4.81
CA SER A 21 0.21 14.69 5.13
C SER A 21 0.07 15.35 6.50
N THR A 22 -0.72 16.42 6.57
CA THR A 22 -1.08 17.10 7.82
C THR A 22 -2.17 16.36 8.60
N ASN A 23 -2.98 15.52 7.94
CA ASN A 23 -4.08 14.77 8.56
C ASN A 23 -3.61 13.92 9.77
N PRO A 24 -4.17 14.13 10.97
CA PRO A 24 -3.77 13.43 12.19
C PRO A 24 -4.10 11.94 12.18
N TYR A 25 -5.20 11.53 11.56
CA TYR A 25 -5.61 10.11 11.48
C TYR A 25 -4.61 9.29 10.67
N ILE A 26 -4.07 9.86 9.59
CA ILE A 26 -3.01 9.20 8.81
C ILE A 26 -1.76 9.01 9.66
N LYS A 27 -1.41 9.97 10.52
CA LYS A 27 -0.27 9.86 11.43
C LYS A 27 -0.47 8.76 12.48
N LEU A 28 -1.68 8.65 13.04
CA LEU A 28 -2.04 7.55 13.95
C LEU A 28 -1.95 6.19 13.27
N LEU A 29 -2.47 6.08 12.04
CA LEU A 29 -2.40 4.84 11.25
C LEU A 29 -0.96 4.47 10.90
N ILE A 30 -0.12 5.45 10.56
CA ILE A 30 1.32 5.23 10.35
C ILE A 30 1.99 4.75 11.65
N LYS A 31 1.65 5.33 12.82
CA LYS A 31 2.20 4.88 14.11
C LYS A 31 1.89 3.40 14.36
N LEU A 32 0.65 2.99 14.12
CA LEU A 32 0.21 1.60 14.24
C LEU A 32 0.98 0.69 13.26
N TYR A 33 0.96 0.99 11.96
CA TYR A 33 1.59 0.12 10.95
C TYR A 33 3.12 0.16 11.00
N LYS A 34 3.72 1.23 11.50
CA LYS A 34 5.16 1.28 11.80
C LYS A 34 5.52 0.28 12.89
N PHE A 35 4.76 0.28 13.99
CA PHE A 35 4.94 -0.68 15.07
C PHE A 35 4.75 -2.12 14.56
N LEU A 36 3.65 -2.40 13.86
CA LEU A 36 3.39 -3.73 13.32
C LEU A 36 4.46 -4.17 12.31
N ALA A 37 4.90 -3.30 11.40
CA ALA A 37 5.91 -3.63 10.39
C ALA A 37 7.29 -3.97 11.00
N GLN A 38 7.59 -3.44 12.18
CA GLN A 38 8.83 -3.73 12.91
C GLN A 38 8.71 -4.97 13.81
N ARG A 39 7.56 -5.15 14.46
CA ARG A 39 7.35 -6.23 15.44
C ARG A 39 6.83 -7.53 14.85
N THR A 40 6.30 -7.48 13.62
CA THR A 40 5.82 -8.68 12.92
C THR A 40 6.67 -8.98 11.69
N ASN A 41 6.87 -10.26 11.40
CA ASN A 41 7.56 -10.71 10.18
C ASN A 41 6.64 -10.72 8.93
N SER A 42 5.48 -10.06 9.00
CA SER A 42 4.54 -9.99 7.88
C SER A 42 4.96 -8.96 6.83
N ALA A 43 5.19 -9.43 5.60
CA ALA A 43 5.48 -8.55 4.45
C ALA A 43 4.30 -7.61 4.13
N PHE A 44 3.06 -8.01 4.45
CA PHE A 44 1.87 -7.18 4.25
C PHE A 44 1.94 -5.88 5.05
N ASN A 45 2.31 -5.96 6.34
CA ASN A 45 2.42 -4.78 7.21
C ASN A 45 3.49 -3.80 6.72
N LYS A 46 4.61 -4.33 6.21
CA LYS A 46 5.68 -3.53 5.60
C LYS A 46 5.17 -2.79 4.35
N LEU A 47 4.41 -3.46 3.49
CA LEU A 47 3.81 -2.86 2.29
C LEU A 47 2.78 -1.78 2.62
N VAL A 48 1.88 -2.03 3.57
CA VAL A 48 0.87 -1.04 3.99
C VAL A 48 1.52 0.20 4.57
N HIS A 49 2.49 0.04 5.49
CA HIS A 49 3.25 1.15 6.06
C HIS A 49 3.96 1.98 4.98
N GLN A 50 4.67 1.33 4.05
CA GLN A 50 5.35 2.04 2.96
C GLN A 50 4.39 2.80 2.03
N ARG A 51 3.19 2.25 1.77
CA ARG A 51 2.17 2.93 0.95
C ARG A 51 1.53 4.10 1.68
N LEU A 52 1.31 4.02 2.99
CA LEU A 52 0.77 5.12 3.80
C LEU A 52 1.70 6.35 3.83
N LEU A 53 3.01 6.16 3.67
CA LEU A 53 3.99 7.25 3.59
C LEU A 53 4.01 7.99 2.24
N LYS A 54 3.36 7.43 1.20
CA LYS A 54 3.36 8.02 -0.15
C LYS A 54 2.45 9.25 -0.24
N SER A 55 2.76 10.11 -1.21
CA SER A 55 1.92 11.26 -1.57
C SER A 55 0.53 10.81 -2.03
N ARG A 56 -0.45 11.73 -2.01
CA ARG A 56 -1.80 11.48 -2.53
C ARG A 56 -1.77 11.04 -4.00
N ASN A 57 -0.95 11.68 -4.83
CA ASN A 57 -0.80 11.31 -6.25
C ASN A 57 -0.33 9.85 -6.44
N ASN A 58 0.57 9.38 -5.56
CA ASN A 58 1.08 8.01 -5.60
C ASN A 58 0.17 6.99 -4.88
N ARG A 59 -0.95 7.45 -4.30
CA ARG A 59 -2.03 6.64 -3.73
C ARG A 59 -3.28 6.84 -4.57
N ALA A 60 -3.18 6.47 -5.85
CA ALA A 60 -4.26 6.63 -6.81
C ALA A 60 -5.55 5.91 -6.33
N PRO A 61 -6.72 6.52 -6.53
CA PRO A 61 -7.98 5.91 -6.16
C PRO A 61 -8.27 4.67 -7.01
N VAL A 62 -9.05 3.73 -6.46
CA VAL A 62 -9.45 2.50 -7.15
C VAL A 62 -10.97 2.44 -7.24
N SER A 63 -11.51 2.10 -8.41
CA SER A 63 -12.95 1.92 -8.60
C SER A 63 -13.45 0.60 -8.02
N LEU A 64 -14.71 0.57 -7.56
CA LEU A 64 -15.38 -0.66 -7.14
C LEU A 64 -15.43 -1.70 -8.27
N SER A 65 -15.66 -1.27 -9.52
CA SER A 65 -15.60 -2.13 -10.72
C SER A 65 -14.30 -2.90 -10.83
N ARG A 66 -13.17 -2.23 -10.59
CA ARG A 66 -11.85 -2.84 -10.67
C ARG A 66 -11.64 -3.84 -9.54
N ILE A 67 -12.08 -3.51 -8.33
CA ILE A 67 -11.98 -4.41 -7.18
C ILE A 67 -12.80 -5.68 -7.43
N ALA A 68 -14.04 -5.57 -7.89
CA ALA A 68 -14.91 -6.72 -8.16
C ALA A 68 -14.31 -7.65 -9.21
N VAL A 69 -13.79 -7.10 -10.31
CA VAL A 69 -13.16 -7.90 -11.37
C VAL A 69 -11.88 -8.60 -10.85
N CYS A 70 -11.03 -7.89 -10.12
CA CYS A 70 -9.81 -8.48 -9.54
C CYS A 70 -10.12 -9.56 -8.49
N MET A 71 -11.12 -9.33 -7.63
CA MET A 71 -11.56 -10.30 -6.63
C MET A 71 -12.17 -11.53 -7.29
N ARG A 72 -13.06 -11.36 -8.28
CA ARG A 72 -13.65 -12.47 -9.05
C ARG A 72 -12.58 -13.33 -9.71
N ARG A 73 -11.63 -12.71 -10.42
CA ARG A 73 -10.51 -13.43 -11.04
C ARG A 73 -9.69 -14.23 -10.04
N LYS A 74 -9.55 -13.73 -8.81
CA LYS A 74 -8.80 -14.43 -7.75
C LYS A 74 -9.62 -15.51 -7.05
N SER A 75 -10.92 -15.28 -6.88
CA SER A 75 -11.82 -16.23 -6.19
C SER A 75 -12.20 -17.43 -7.05
N VAL A 76 -12.14 -17.32 -8.38
CA VAL A 76 -12.40 -18.45 -9.31
C VAL A 76 -11.48 -19.65 -9.04
N TRP A 77 -10.23 -19.39 -8.65
CA TRP A 77 -9.24 -20.42 -8.35
C TRP A 77 -9.19 -20.82 -6.87
N LEU A 78 -10.12 -20.33 -6.06
CA LEU A 78 -10.17 -20.63 -4.64
C LEU A 78 -10.87 -21.97 -4.40
N GLU A 79 -10.33 -22.78 -3.49
CA GLU A 79 -10.96 -24.05 -3.11
C GLU A 79 -12.39 -23.84 -2.59
N LYS A 80 -13.29 -24.74 -2.97
CA LYS A 80 -14.68 -24.73 -2.51
C LYS A 80 -14.71 -24.83 -0.99
N GLY A 81 -15.26 -23.82 -0.32
CA GLY A 81 -15.36 -23.73 1.14
C GLY A 81 -14.48 -22.66 1.79
N LYS A 82 -13.48 -22.11 1.09
CA LYS A 82 -12.71 -20.97 1.59
C LYS A 82 -13.44 -19.65 1.31
N LYS A 83 -13.50 -18.78 2.32
CA LYS A 83 -14.05 -17.42 2.17
C LYS A 83 -13.11 -16.58 1.30
N ALA A 84 -13.69 -15.66 0.53
CA ALA A 84 -12.92 -14.74 -0.31
C ALA A 84 -11.98 -13.86 0.54
N PRO A 85 -10.80 -13.50 0.01
CA PRO A 85 -9.85 -12.64 0.72
C PRO A 85 -10.38 -11.21 0.87
N ILE A 86 -9.90 -10.52 1.91
CA ILE A 86 -10.21 -9.10 2.12
C ILE A 86 -9.46 -8.25 1.09
N ALA A 87 -10.19 -7.43 0.33
CA ALA A 87 -9.61 -6.47 -0.59
C ALA A 87 -9.12 -5.22 0.18
N VAL A 88 -7.80 -5.11 0.39
CA VAL A 88 -7.21 -3.96 1.07
C VAL A 88 -6.67 -2.95 0.05
N VAL A 89 -7.14 -1.71 0.14
CA VAL A 89 -6.67 -0.58 -0.67
C VAL A 89 -6.10 0.49 0.27
N VAL A 90 -4.93 1.03 -0.08
CA VAL A 90 -4.31 2.16 0.65
C VAL A 90 -4.50 3.42 -0.19
N GLY A 91 -5.70 3.97 -0.14
CA GLY A 91 -6.17 5.07 -0.97
C GLY A 91 -7.69 5.12 -0.97
N ASP A 92 -8.25 6.00 -1.79
CA ASP A 92 -9.70 6.17 -1.86
C ASP A 92 -10.32 5.09 -2.75
N VAL A 93 -11.52 4.64 -2.38
CA VAL A 93 -12.32 3.72 -3.18
C VAL A 93 -13.50 4.49 -3.74
N LEU A 94 -13.65 4.48 -5.07
CA LEU A 94 -14.68 5.23 -5.77
C LEU A 94 -15.77 4.30 -6.29
N ASP A 95 -17.00 4.79 -6.24
CA ASP A 95 -18.13 4.11 -6.88
C ASP A 95 -17.98 4.12 -8.42
N ASP A 96 -18.57 3.12 -9.08
CA ASP A 96 -18.57 3.03 -10.54
C ASP A 96 -19.95 2.61 -11.03
N VAL A 97 -20.73 3.59 -11.49
CA VAL A 97 -22.11 3.45 -11.98
C VAL A 97 -22.23 2.43 -13.12
N ARG A 98 -21.14 2.16 -13.85
CA ARG A 98 -21.14 1.16 -14.93
C ARG A 98 -21.22 -0.27 -14.42
N MET A 99 -20.90 -0.50 -13.14
CA MET A 99 -21.11 -1.79 -12.51
C MET A 99 -22.60 -1.93 -12.16
N ILE A 100 -23.39 -2.17 -13.20
CA ILE A 100 -24.76 -2.63 -13.05
C ILE A 100 -24.70 -4.16 -13.09
N ARG A 101 -25.37 -4.74 -12.09
CA ARG A 101 -25.52 -6.17 -11.81
C ARG A 101 -25.26 -7.13 -12.98
#